data_AF-A0A0C4WM22-F1
#
_entry.id   AF-A0A0C4WM22-F1
#
_cell.length_a   1.000
_cell.length_b   1.000
_cell.length_c   1.000
_cell.angle_alpha   90.00
_cell.angle_beta   90.00
_cell.angle_gamma   90.00
#
_symmetry.space_group_name_H-M   'P 1'
#
loop_
_entity.id
_entity.type
_entity.pdbx_description
1 polymer ?
#
loop_
_entity_poly.entity_id
_entity_poly.type
_entity_poly.pdbx_seq_one_letter_code
_entity_poly.pdbx_strand_id
1 'polypeptide(L)'
;MKRNKAIILLAVSILSGTSAYSGGFSLKGTTWERAAASAACKPDPLLLYSLALQESGHAVKRGFVAPHPYALRNEPSGAHYPETLDDAKSALQRYIAEDRLTDIGIMQIN
;
A
#
# COMPACT_ATOMS: atom_id res chain seq x y z
N MET A 1 58.58 12.60 19.31
CA MET A 1 57.34 13.41 19.41
C MET A 1 56.13 12.52 19.22
N LYS A 2 55.49 12.12 20.33
CA LYS A 2 54.27 11.30 20.37
C LYS A 2 53.08 12.24 20.53
N ARG A 3 52.34 12.50 19.46
CA ARG A 3 50.99 13.09 19.45
C ARG A 3 50.57 13.06 17.99
N ASN A 4 49.39 12.46 17.73
CA ASN A 4 48.55 12.61 16.52
C ASN A 4 47.57 11.44 16.33
N LYS A 5 47.56 10.42 17.19
CA LYS A 5 46.52 9.36 17.13
C LYS A 5 45.16 9.78 17.71
N ALA A 6 45.13 10.76 18.61
CA ALA A 6 43.89 11.21 19.26
C ALA A 6 42.96 12.01 18.33
N ILE A 7 43.50 12.70 17.32
CA ILE A 7 42.71 13.54 16.41
C ILE A 7 41.94 12.70 15.38
N ILE A 8 42.48 11.53 15.00
CA ILE A 8 41.84 10.65 14.01
C ILE A 8 40.61 9.93 14.61
N LEU A 9 40.59 9.67 15.93
CA LEU A 9 39.46 9.02 16.61
C LEU A 9 38.26 9.95 16.84
N LEU A 10 38.44 11.27 16.82
CA LEU A 10 37.35 12.24 17.04
C LEU A 10 36.58 12.56 15.75
N ALA A 11 37.17 12.30 14.57
CA ALA A 11 36.53 12.57 13.27
C ALA A 11 35.55 11.46 12.83
N VAL A 12 35.64 10.25 13.41
CA VAL A 12 34.80 9.10 13.03
C VAL A 12 33.43 9.10 13.71
N SER A 13 33.27 9.79 14.84
CA SER A 13 32.02 9.84 15.60
C SER A 13 30.95 10.79 15.04
N ILE A 14 31.27 11.63 14.04
CA ILE A 14 30.34 12.63 13.49
C ILE A 14 29.52 12.09 12.31
N LEU A 15 29.90 10.95 11.71
CA LEU A 15 29.19 10.39 10.55
C LEU A 15 28.02 9.43 10.88
N SER A 16 27.76 9.13 12.15
CA SER A 16 26.69 8.19 12.54
C SER A 16 25.30 8.84 12.69
N GLY A 17 25.16 10.12 12.35
CA GLY A 17 23.94 10.91 12.61
C GLY A 17 23.04 11.14 11.40
N THR A 18 23.20 10.43 10.27
CA THR A 18 22.21 10.54 9.19
C THR A 18 20.95 9.78 9.58
N SER A 19 20.07 10.44 10.33
CA SER A 19 18.67 10.05 10.40
C SER A 19 18.19 9.94 8.96
N ALA A 20 17.96 8.71 8.49
CA ALA A 20 17.33 8.48 7.20
C ALA A 20 16.09 9.37 7.15
N TYR A 21 15.95 10.14 6.07
CA TYR A 21 14.76 10.95 5.83
C TYR A 21 13.55 10.00 5.82
N SER A 22 12.88 9.89 6.97
CA SER A 22 11.55 9.35 7.07
C SER A 22 10.65 10.41 6.44
N GLY A 23 10.56 10.42 5.12
CA GLY A 23 9.45 11.07 4.45
C GLY A 23 8.20 10.50 5.08
N GLY A 24 7.54 11.27 5.94
CA GLY A 24 6.40 10.80 6.70
C GLY A 24 5.37 10.20 5.75
N PHE A 25 4.70 9.13 6.18
CA PHE A 25 3.60 8.57 5.41
C PHE A 25 2.59 9.69 5.09
N SER A 26 2.33 9.91 3.80
CA SER A 26 1.43 10.95 3.35
C SER A 26 0.62 10.46 2.17
N LEU A 27 -0.68 10.75 2.22
CA LEU A 27 -1.60 10.51 1.11
C LEU A 27 -1.82 11.77 0.27
N LYS A 28 -1.07 12.83 0.52
CA LYS A 28 -1.14 14.06 -0.27
C LYS A 28 -0.79 13.80 -1.73
N GLY A 29 -1.59 14.33 -2.65
CA GLY A 29 -1.47 14.12 -4.10
C GLY A 29 -1.93 12.76 -4.60
N THR A 30 -2.37 11.84 -3.71
CA THR A 30 -2.83 10.51 -4.11
C THR A 30 -4.30 10.53 -4.55
N THR A 31 -4.75 9.43 -5.17
CA THR A 31 -6.18 9.24 -5.48
C THR A 31 -7.04 9.23 -4.22
N TRP A 32 -6.50 8.80 -3.07
CA TRP A 32 -7.21 8.81 -1.79
C TRP A 32 -7.57 10.22 -1.34
N GLU A 33 -6.63 11.16 -1.44
CA GLU A 33 -6.90 12.58 -1.14
C GLU A 33 -7.96 13.16 -2.07
N ARG A 34 -7.86 12.89 -3.37
CA ARG A 34 -8.84 13.37 -4.36
C ARG A 34 -10.23 12.78 -4.14
N ALA A 35 -10.32 11.47 -3.89
CA ALA A 35 -11.58 10.78 -3.66
C ALA A 35 -12.26 11.27 -2.38
N ALA A 36 -11.50 11.38 -1.29
CA ALA A 36 -11.94 11.97 -0.04
C ALA A 36 -12.49 13.39 -0.24
N ALA A 37 -11.72 14.27 -0.90
CA ALA A 37 -12.13 15.65 -1.13
C ALA A 37 -13.39 15.78 -2.01
N SER A 38 -13.61 14.82 -2.90
CA SER A 38 -14.75 14.82 -3.83
C SER A 38 -16.02 14.23 -3.22
N ALA A 39 -15.91 13.42 -2.16
CA ALA A 39 -17.07 12.81 -1.51
C ALA A 39 -17.84 13.84 -0.67
N ALA A 40 -19.17 13.73 -0.63
CA ALA A 40 -20.04 14.66 0.10
C ALA A 40 -19.70 14.75 1.60
N CYS A 41 -19.36 13.61 2.21
CA CYS A 41 -18.99 13.53 3.63
C CYS A 41 -17.53 13.89 3.93
N LYS A 42 -16.70 14.12 2.89
CA LYS A 42 -15.28 14.47 3.01
C LYS A 42 -14.52 13.58 4.01
N PRO A 43 -14.54 12.25 3.85
CA PRO A 43 -13.89 11.35 4.79
C PRO A 43 -12.39 11.63 4.83
N ASP A 44 -11.74 11.30 5.93
CA ASP A 44 -10.28 11.36 5.99
C ASP A 44 -9.67 10.45 4.89
N PRO A 45 -8.74 10.91 4.04
CA PRO A 45 -8.05 10.06 3.08
C PRO A 45 -7.42 8.81 3.71
N LEU A 46 -6.94 8.93 4.96
CA LEU A 46 -6.40 7.81 5.72
C LEU A 46 -7.46 6.76 6.03
N LEU A 47 -8.71 7.17 6.29
CA LEU A 47 -9.81 6.23 6.49
C LEU A 47 -10.05 5.41 5.21
N LEU A 48 -10.12 6.07 4.05
CA LEU A 48 -10.30 5.38 2.77
C LEU A 48 -9.17 4.38 2.49
N TYR A 49 -7.93 4.81 2.70
CA TYR A 49 -6.75 3.94 2.53
C TYR A 49 -6.74 2.76 3.52
N SER A 50 -7.16 2.99 4.76
CA SER A 50 -7.21 1.95 5.79
C SER A 50 -8.26 0.89 5.47
N LEU A 51 -9.43 1.31 4.98
CA LEU A 51 -10.45 0.39 4.48
C LEU A 51 -9.92 -0.39 3.28
N ALA A 52 -9.28 0.27 2.32
CA ALA A 52 -8.70 -0.42 1.17
C ALA A 52 -7.65 -1.48 1.57
N LEU A 53 -6.86 -1.23 2.62
CA LEU A 53 -5.93 -2.21 3.19
C LEU A 53 -6.67 -3.40 3.84
N GLN A 54 -7.77 -3.13 4.54
CA GLN A 54 -8.58 -4.18 5.16
C GLN A 54 -9.20 -5.10 4.10
N GLU A 55 -9.70 -4.52 3.00
CA GLU A 55 -10.42 -5.25 1.97
C GLU A 55 -9.50 -5.96 0.97
N SER A 56 -8.42 -5.30 0.55
CA SER A 56 -7.56 -5.78 -0.55
C SER A 56 -6.07 -5.79 -0.21
N GLY A 57 -5.71 -5.72 1.07
CA GLY A 57 -4.31 -5.67 1.51
C GLY A 57 -3.51 -6.90 1.07
N HIS A 58 -2.37 -6.66 0.43
CA HIS A 58 -1.42 -7.70 0.05
C HIS A 58 0.02 -7.26 0.28
N ALA A 59 0.93 -8.23 0.42
CA ALA A 59 2.35 -7.95 0.54
C ALA A 59 2.92 -7.48 -0.81
N VAL A 60 3.49 -6.27 -0.84
CA VAL A 60 4.14 -5.71 -2.04
C VAL A 60 5.66 -5.89 -2.04
N LYS A 61 6.25 -5.96 -0.84
CA LYS A 61 7.68 -6.23 -0.60
C LYS A 61 7.86 -6.59 0.87
N ARG A 62 9.03 -7.10 1.25
CA ARG A 62 9.31 -7.56 2.63
C ARG A 62 8.99 -6.48 3.66
N GLY A 63 7.97 -6.72 4.49
CA GLY A 63 7.53 -5.81 5.55
C GLY A 63 6.60 -4.68 5.12
N PHE A 64 6.12 -4.67 3.87
CA PHE A 64 5.20 -3.65 3.38
C PHE A 64 3.93 -4.29 2.80
N VAL A 65 2.80 -3.69 3.16
CA VAL A 65 1.47 -4.05 2.67
C VAL A 65 0.87 -2.85 1.94
N ALA A 66 0.19 -3.09 0.83
CA ALA A 66 -0.59 -2.09 0.12
C ALA A 66 -1.93 -2.69 -0.38
N PRO A 67 -2.95 -1.88 -0.63
CA PRO A 67 -4.16 -2.35 -1.29
C PRO A 67 -3.85 -2.89 -2.70
N HIS A 68 -4.51 -3.97 -3.10
CA HIS A 68 -4.30 -4.62 -4.39
C HIS A 68 -5.28 -4.10 -5.44
N PRO A 69 -4.81 -3.56 -6.59
CA PRO A 69 -5.69 -2.90 -7.57
C PRO A 69 -6.66 -3.85 -8.26
N TYR A 70 -6.32 -5.14 -8.36
CA TYR A 70 -7.10 -6.14 -9.08
C TYR A 70 -7.71 -7.22 -8.17
N ALA A 71 -7.88 -6.95 -6.88
CA ALA A 71 -8.46 -7.95 -5.97
C ALA A 71 -9.84 -8.41 -6.47
N LEU A 72 -10.09 -9.71 -6.38
CA LEU A 72 -11.37 -10.33 -6.67
C LEU A 72 -11.79 -11.16 -5.46
N ARG A 73 -13.09 -11.17 -5.16
CA ARG A 73 -13.65 -12.04 -4.13
C ARG A 73 -15.06 -12.46 -4.53
N ASN A 74 -15.39 -13.73 -4.31
CA ASN A 74 -16.75 -14.25 -4.33
C ASN A 74 -16.84 -15.42 -3.33
N GLU A 75 -18.05 -15.92 -3.07
CA GLU A 75 -18.23 -17.07 -2.17
C GLU A 75 -17.59 -18.35 -2.72
N PRO A 76 -17.73 -18.71 -4.02
CA PRO A 76 -17.22 -19.99 -4.53
C PRO A 76 -15.69 -20.11 -4.62
N SER A 77 -15.00 -19.06 -5.07
CA SER A 77 -13.55 -19.05 -5.31
C SER A 77 -12.74 -18.35 -4.22
N GLY A 78 -13.39 -17.62 -3.31
CA GLY A 78 -12.71 -16.85 -2.27
C GLY A 78 -11.93 -15.65 -2.83
N ALA A 79 -10.88 -15.23 -2.13
CA ALA A 79 -10.07 -14.07 -2.53
C ALA A 79 -8.97 -14.44 -3.54
N HIS A 80 -8.76 -13.57 -4.53
CA HIS A 80 -7.71 -13.70 -5.52
C HIS A 80 -7.09 -12.35 -5.91
N TYR A 81 -5.78 -12.36 -6.17
CA TYR A 81 -4.95 -11.18 -6.38
C TYR A 81 -4.09 -11.35 -7.65
N PRO A 82 -4.67 -11.12 -8.85
CA PRO A 82 -3.96 -11.22 -10.13
C PRO A 82 -2.86 -10.17 -10.27
N GLU A 83 -1.67 -10.54 -10.75
CA GLU A 83 -0.55 -9.60 -10.87
C GLU A 83 -0.73 -8.61 -12.03
N THR A 84 -1.41 -9.03 -13.10
CA THR A 84 -1.60 -8.24 -14.32
C THR A 84 -3.07 -7.94 -14.58
N LEU A 85 -3.31 -6.85 -15.34
CA LEU A 85 -4.67 -6.49 -15.75
C LEU A 85 -5.31 -7.56 -16.65
N ASP A 86 -4.53 -8.25 -17.49
CA ASP A 86 -5.08 -9.24 -18.40
C ASP A 86 -5.41 -10.55 -17.67
N ASP A 87 -4.61 -10.94 -16.68
CA ASP A 87 -4.97 -12.01 -15.76
C ASP A 87 -6.22 -11.65 -14.95
N ALA A 88 -6.32 -10.40 -14.49
CA ALA A 88 -7.49 -9.91 -13.77
C ALA A 88 -8.76 -9.97 -14.61
N LYS A 89 -8.72 -9.59 -15.88
CA LYS A 89 -9.86 -9.71 -16.80
C LYS A 89 -10.28 -11.16 -16.99
N SER A 90 -9.30 -12.05 -17.19
CA SER A 90 -9.54 -13.48 -17.40
C SER A 90 -10.15 -14.14 -16.16
N ALA A 91 -9.60 -13.83 -14.98
CA ALA A 91 -10.14 -14.29 -13.70
C ALA A 91 -11.53 -13.71 -13.42
N LEU A 92 -11.74 -12.42 -13.71
CA LEU A 92 -13.03 -11.76 -13.50
C LEU A 92 -14.15 -12.43 -14.29
N GLN A 93 -13.91 -12.79 -15.56
CA GLN A 93 -14.91 -13.51 -16.38
C GLN A 93 -15.39 -14.80 -15.71
N ARG A 94 -14.47 -15.54 -15.09
CA ARG A 94 -14.80 -16.75 -14.33
C ARG A 94 -15.56 -16.42 -13.05
N TYR A 95 -15.08 -15.46 -12.26
CA TYR A 95 -15.68 -15.08 -10.98
C TYR A 95 -17.14 -14.64 -11.13
N ILE A 96 -17.43 -13.77 -12.10
CA ILE A 96 -18.81 -13.27 -12.35
C ILE A 96 -19.74 -14.35 -12.93
N ALA A 97 -19.18 -15.40 -13.54
CA ALA A 97 -19.95 -16.54 -14.02
C ALA A 97 -20.27 -17.52 -12.89
N GLU A 98 -19.39 -17.64 -11.89
CA GLU A 98 -19.60 -18.42 -10.66
C GLU A 98 -20.63 -17.73 -9.75
N ASP A 99 -20.49 -16.42 -9.52
CA ASP A 99 -21.39 -15.64 -8.67
C ASP A 99 -21.49 -14.18 -9.14
N ARG A 100 -22.72 -13.70 -9.30
CA ARG A 100 -22.98 -12.30 -9.65
C ARG A 100 -22.64 -11.34 -8.50
N LEU A 101 -22.60 -11.83 -7.25
CA LEU A 101 -22.09 -11.11 -6.08
C LEU A 101 -20.56 -11.27 -5.98
N THR A 102 -19.87 -10.86 -7.04
CA THR A 102 -18.41 -10.80 -7.08
C THR A 102 -17.95 -9.39 -6.72
N ASP A 103 -17.11 -9.27 -5.70
CA ASP A 103 -16.48 -8.03 -5.29
C ASP A 103 -15.23 -7.77 -6.16
N ILE A 104 -15.10 -6.54 -6.65
CA ILE A 104 -14.08 -6.18 -7.65
C ILE A 104 -13.26 -4.98 -7.18
N GLY A 105 -11.93 -5.15 -7.14
CA GLY A 105 -10.95 -4.09 -7.01
C GLY A 105 -10.60 -3.73 -5.57
N ILE A 106 -10.08 -2.51 -5.42
CA ILE A 106 -9.32 -2.04 -4.25
C ILE A 106 -10.16 -1.71 -3.00
N MET A 107 -11.46 -1.47 -3.16
CA MET A 107 -12.40 -1.12 -2.09
C MET A 107 -13.68 -1.93 -2.25
N GLN A 108 -13.60 -3.20 -1.86
CA GLN A 108 -14.73 -4.12 -1.85
C GLN A 108 -15.61 -3.74 -0.64
N ILE A 109 -16.86 -3.32 -0.88
CA ILE A 109 -17.82 -3.08 0.20
C ILE A 109 -18.89 -4.15 0.05
N ASN A 110 -18.88 -5.10 1.00
CA ASN A 110 -19.69 -6.32 0.96
C ASN A 110 -20.97 -6.19 1.80
#